data_AF-A0A521BJ24-F1
#
_entry.id   AF-A0A521BJ24-F1
#
_cell.length_a   1.000
_cell.length_b   1.000
_cell.length_c   1.000
_cell.angle_alpha   90.00
_cell.angle_beta   90.00
_cell.angle_gamma   90.00
#
_symmetry.space_group_name_H-M   'P 1'
#
loop_
_entity.id
_entity.type
_entity.pdbx_description
1 polymer ?
#
loop_
_entity_poly.entity_id
_entity_poly.type
_entity_poly.pdbx_seq_one_letter_code
_entity_poly.pdbx_strand_id
1 'polypeptide(L)'
;MTFLRLLFCLIVLAVPALAQDAPDRNSTGGATTLEDILARQRGETVDNGYRSGNTGQGNAEGLMGQLGTRGVASDSDVYRALRYGSADVTVSSNGPAASVLIQDGGMWWLNFRTGPLRDYGTYILAGMLGILLLFFLIRGKIRIDGEKTGRTVTRFSGFERFGHWLFAGSFLILGLTGLLTLYGRDFLIPIFGKEGFAAIAQGCKWLHNNLAWAFMLGLIMVTVNWIAHNIPNRTDLKWLAAGGGLFTKGSHPPAKKFNAGQKIIFWACILLGVSISLSGLSLLFPFEMPLFAKTFSIANATGIPQMLGMNLPVQMSPQEEMQYAQVWHVMVAYVFIAIIIAHIYLGSVGMEGAFDAMGTGEVEEQWAREHHSLWLEEVQEKEANKAAASPAE
;
A
#
# COMPACT_ATOMS: atom_id res chain seq x y z
N MET A 1 -56.09 13.40 -46.59
CA MET A 1 -56.16 13.61 -45.12
C MET A 1 -55.05 12.91 -44.33
N THR A 2 -54.46 11.84 -44.84
CA THR A 2 -53.34 11.10 -44.20
C THR A 2 -52.01 11.85 -44.23
N PHE A 3 -51.70 12.58 -45.30
CA PHE A 3 -50.45 13.35 -45.42
C PHE A 3 -50.37 14.54 -44.44
N LEU A 4 -51.51 15.21 -44.20
CA LEU A 4 -51.58 16.34 -43.25
C LEU A 4 -51.44 15.88 -41.79
N ARG A 5 -51.92 14.67 -41.47
CA ARG A 5 -51.74 14.06 -40.14
C ARG A 5 -50.29 13.62 -39.90
N LEU A 6 -49.61 13.10 -40.93
CA LEU A 6 -48.19 12.73 -40.83
C LEU A 6 -47.29 13.95 -40.66
N LEU A 7 -47.59 15.04 -41.38
CA LEU A 7 -46.86 16.31 -41.26
C LEU A 7 -47.06 16.94 -39.87
N PHE A 8 -48.26 16.86 -39.31
CA PHE A 8 -48.55 17.36 -37.96
C PHE A 8 -47.84 16.52 -36.88
N CYS A 9 -47.78 15.18 -37.03
CA CYS A 9 -47.01 14.32 -36.12
C CYS A 9 -45.49 14.55 -36.22
N LEU A 10 -44.95 14.82 -37.41
CA LEU A 10 -43.53 15.14 -37.61
C LEU A 10 -43.15 16.51 -37.05
N ILE A 11 -44.05 17.51 -37.12
CA ILE A 11 -43.82 18.83 -36.53
C ILE A 11 -43.86 18.78 -35.00
N VAL A 12 -44.72 17.95 -34.40
CA VAL A 12 -44.78 17.78 -32.93
C VAL A 12 -43.57 17.02 -32.38
N LEU A 13 -42.94 16.15 -33.19
CA LEU A 13 -41.71 15.44 -32.81
C LEU A 13 -40.41 16.21 -33.10
N ALA A 14 -40.49 17.31 -33.86
CA ALA A 14 -39.36 18.17 -34.23
C ALA A 14 -39.29 19.48 -33.44
N VAL A 15 -40.19 19.70 -32.49
CA VAL A 15 -40.01 20.77 -31.49
C VAL A 15 -38.87 20.29 -30.57
N PRO A 16 -37.69 20.94 -30.56
CA PRO A 16 -36.74 20.66 -29.50
C PRO A 16 -37.49 20.94 -28.21
N ALA A 17 -37.56 19.96 -27.31
CA ALA A 17 -38.03 20.21 -25.97
C ALA A 17 -37.29 21.46 -25.51
N LEU A 18 -37.99 22.60 -25.41
CA LEU A 18 -37.42 23.81 -24.88
C LEU A 18 -36.96 23.40 -23.50
N ALA A 19 -35.64 23.25 -23.33
CA ALA A 19 -35.05 23.14 -22.02
C ALA A 19 -35.61 24.35 -21.27
N GLN A 20 -36.49 24.11 -20.30
CA GLN A 20 -36.78 25.13 -19.31
C GLN A 20 -35.41 25.50 -18.77
N ASP A 21 -35.00 26.76 -19.00
CA ASP A 21 -33.79 27.30 -18.40
C ASP A 21 -33.80 26.87 -16.93
N ALA A 22 -32.73 26.18 -16.52
CA ALA A 22 -32.62 25.70 -15.16
C ALA A 22 -32.91 26.90 -14.23
N PRO A 23 -33.84 26.77 -13.28
CA PRO A 23 -34.27 27.90 -12.47
C PRO A 23 -33.05 28.62 -11.88
N ASP A 24 -32.98 29.94 -12.09
CA ASP A 24 -31.99 30.80 -11.44
C ASP A 24 -32.03 30.55 -9.93
N ARG A 25 -30.86 30.47 -9.27
CA ARG A 25 -30.73 30.15 -7.83
C ARG A 25 -31.47 31.15 -6.94
N ASN A 26 -31.85 32.30 -7.48
CA ASN A 26 -32.78 33.24 -6.86
C ASN A 26 -34.18 32.64 -6.61
N SER A 27 -34.63 31.72 -7.46
CA SER A 27 -35.94 31.06 -7.33
C SER A 27 -36.03 30.12 -6.12
N THR A 28 -34.89 29.67 -5.60
CA THR A 28 -34.79 28.84 -4.38
C THR A 28 -34.37 29.67 -3.17
N GLY A 29 -34.33 31.01 -3.28
CA GLY A 29 -33.84 31.88 -2.21
C GLY A 29 -32.36 31.65 -1.86
N GLY A 30 -31.54 31.27 -2.85
CA GLY A 30 -30.13 30.93 -2.63
C GLY A 30 -29.87 29.46 -2.22
N ALA A 31 -30.91 28.62 -2.15
CA ALA A 31 -30.78 27.21 -1.80
C ALA A 31 -30.43 26.33 -3.02
N THR A 32 -30.24 25.02 -2.77
CA THR A 32 -29.87 24.04 -3.79
C THR A 32 -30.95 23.95 -4.89
N THR A 33 -30.56 24.07 -6.16
CA THR A 33 -31.50 23.93 -7.30
C THR A 33 -31.69 22.47 -7.70
N LEU A 34 -32.73 22.17 -8.48
CA LEU A 34 -32.92 20.84 -9.07
C LEU A 34 -31.71 20.45 -9.95
N GLU A 35 -31.18 21.39 -10.74
CA GLU A 35 -30.02 21.14 -11.58
C GLU A 35 -28.77 20.82 -10.74
N ASP A 36 -28.56 21.52 -9.61
CA ASP A 36 -27.49 21.18 -8.67
C ASP A 36 -27.64 19.74 -8.11
N ILE A 37 -28.87 19.22 -7.97
CA ILE A 37 -29.13 17.85 -7.52
C ILE A 37 -28.84 16.87 -8.65
N LEU A 38 -29.37 17.13 -9.84
CA LEU A 38 -29.21 16.26 -11.01
C LEU A 38 -27.74 16.20 -11.43
N ALA A 39 -27.02 17.31 -11.45
CA ALA A 39 -25.58 17.36 -11.73
C ALA A 39 -24.78 16.49 -10.74
N ARG A 40 -25.07 16.56 -9.43
CA ARG A 40 -24.46 15.66 -8.45
C ARG A 40 -24.80 14.19 -8.69
N GLN A 41 -26.05 13.88 -9.07
CA GLN A 41 -26.45 12.51 -9.41
C GLN A 41 -25.77 11.99 -10.67
N ARG A 42 -25.45 12.86 -11.63
CA ARG A 42 -24.64 12.54 -12.81
C ARG A 42 -23.14 12.47 -12.52
N GLY A 43 -22.70 12.83 -11.30
CA GLY A 43 -21.28 12.83 -10.90
C GLY A 43 -20.51 14.06 -11.37
N GLU A 44 -21.20 15.13 -11.77
CA GLU A 44 -20.59 16.38 -12.21
C GLU A 44 -20.09 17.20 -11.00
N THR A 45 -19.05 18.00 -11.23
CA THR A 45 -18.55 18.95 -10.21
C THR A 45 -19.54 20.11 -10.08
N VAL A 46 -20.15 20.24 -8.90
CA VAL A 46 -21.07 21.34 -8.58
C VAL A 46 -20.42 22.28 -7.58
N ASP A 47 -20.40 23.58 -7.90
CA ASP A 47 -19.95 24.61 -6.96
C ASP A 47 -20.87 24.65 -5.73
N ASN A 48 -20.30 24.39 -4.55
CA ASN A 48 -21.01 24.38 -3.29
C ASN A 48 -20.79 25.67 -2.48
N GLY A 49 -20.22 26.74 -3.05
CA GLY A 49 -19.98 28.01 -2.36
C GLY A 49 -21.25 28.60 -1.72
N TYR A 50 -22.39 28.45 -2.39
CA TYR A 50 -23.70 28.85 -1.87
C TYR A 50 -24.13 28.06 -0.62
N ARG A 51 -23.69 26.80 -0.49
CA ARG A 51 -23.98 25.96 0.68
C ARG A 51 -23.06 26.32 1.84
N SER A 52 -21.78 26.51 1.58
CA SER A 52 -20.80 26.84 2.63
C SER A 52 -21.02 28.24 3.21
N GLY A 53 -21.53 29.19 2.42
CA GLY A 53 -21.83 30.54 2.90
C GLY A 53 -23.18 30.70 3.60
N ASN A 54 -24.11 29.76 3.40
CA ASN A 54 -25.44 29.83 3.99
C ASN A 54 -25.50 28.95 5.25
N THR A 55 -25.01 29.38 6.42
CA THR A 55 -24.96 28.51 7.62
C THR A 55 -26.00 28.88 8.68
N GLY A 56 -26.99 29.69 8.31
CA GLY A 56 -28.08 30.13 9.21
C GLY A 56 -27.65 31.16 10.27
N GLN A 57 -26.36 31.52 10.34
CA GLN A 57 -25.81 32.44 11.35
C GLN A 57 -26.19 33.91 11.12
N GLY A 58 -26.76 34.27 9.97
CA GLY A 58 -27.18 35.63 9.62
C GLY A 58 -28.69 35.89 9.65
N ASN A 59 -29.54 34.91 9.96
CA ASN A 59 -31.01 35.00 9.79
C ASN A 59 -31.75 35.72 10.95
N ALA A 60 -31.18 36.82 11.45
CA ALA A 60 -31.79 37.61 12.52
C ALA A 60 -33.12 38.28 12.10
N GLU A 61 -33.28 38.58 10.81
CA GLU A 61 -34.48 39.23 10.25
C GLU A 61 -35.74 38.33 10.35
N GLY A 62 -35.56 37.00 10.29
CA GLY A 62 -36.65 36.02 10.44
C GLY A 62 -37.26 35.98 11.84
N LEU A 63 -36.58 36.53 12.85
CA LEU A 63 -37.10 36.67 14.22
C LEU A 63 -38.00 37.90 14.40
N MET A 64 -37.88 38.91 13.53
CA MET A 64 -38.51 40.22 13.73
C MET A 64 -39.92 40.35 13.15
N GLY A 65 -40.42 39.34 12.43
CA GLY A 65 -41.76 39.32 11.85
C GLY A 65 -42.85 38.80 12.79
N GLN A 66 -44.10 39.22 12.58
CA GLN A 66 -45.28 38.75 13.33
C GLN A 66 -45.54 37.23 13.22
N LEU A 67 -45.01 36.60 12.17
CA LEU A 67 -44.98 35.14 11.95
C LEU A 67 -43.55 34.58 12.04
N GLY A 68 -42.68 35.24 12.80
CA GLY A 68 -41.27 34.89 12.91
C GLY A 68 -41.06 33.47 13.43
N THR A 69 -39.99 32.83 12.98
CA THR A 69 -39.62 31.48 13.42
C THR A 69 -39.13 31.51 14.87
N ARG A 70 -39.34 30.44 15.64
CA ARG A 70 -38.84 30.35 17.04
C ARG A 70 -37.30 30.16 17.14
N GLY A 71 -36.58 30.29 16.03
CA GLY A 71 -35.13 30.13 15.93
C GLY A 71 -34.58 30.75 14.63
N VAL A 72 -33.28 31.06 14.64
CA VAL A 72 -32.57 31.72 13.51
C VAL A 72 -32.11 30.75 12.42
N ALA A 73 -31.87 29.49 12.77
CA ALA A 73 -31.33 28.47 11.86
C ALA A 73 -32.30 27.29 11.75
N SER A 74 -32.55 26.82 10.52
CA SER A 74 -33.23 25.53 10.30
C SER A 74 -32.28 24.36 10.59
N ASP A 75 -32.82 23.15 10.80
CA ASP A 75 -31.98 21.94 10.97
C ASP A 75 -30.98 21.77 9.81
N SER A 76 -31.40 22.09 8.59
CA SER A 76 -30.54 22.04 7.41
C SER A 76 -29.37 23.02 7.49
N ASP A 77 -29.56 24.18 8.12
CA ASP A 77 -28.52 25.19 8.33
C ASP A 77 -27.55 24.74 9.42
N VAL A 78 -28.08 24.14 10.50
CA VAL A 78 -27.27 23.55 11.58
C VAL A 78 -26.38 22.43 11.04
N TYR A 79 -26.91 21.45 10.32
CA TYR A 79 -26.11 20.38 9.71
C TYR A 79 -25.08 20.89 8.70
N ARG A 80 -25.40 22.00 8.03
CA ARG A 80 -24.48 22.65 7.10
C ARG A 80 -23.34 23.37 7.82
N ALA A 81 -23.66 24.11 8.88
CA ALA A 81 -22.68 24.72 9.77
C ALA A 81 -21.75 23.68 10.41
N LEU A 82 -22.30 22.52 10.82
CA LEU A 82 -21.54 21.39 11.35
C LEU A 82 -20.62 20.76 10.31
N ARG A 83 -21.09 20.58 9.07
CA ARG A 83 -20.29 20.04 7.96
C ARG A 83 -19.15 20.94 7.54
N TYR A 84 -19.40 22.24 7.43
CA TYR A 84 -18.38 23.21 7.01
C TYR A 84 -17.55 23.75 8.17
N GLY A 85 -17.75 23.24 9.38
CA GLY A 85 -16.98 23.64 10.57
C GLY A 85 -17.21 25.08 11.02
N SER A 86 -18.31 25.72 10.58
CA SER A 86 -18.67 27.08 11.01
C SER A 86 -19.54 27.08 12.25
N ALA A 87 -20.10 25.95 12.65
CA ALA A 87 -20.96 25.85 13.84
C ALA A 87 -20.18 26.22 15.11
N ASP A 88 -20.80 27.03 15.96
CA ASP A 88 -20.28 27.31 17.31
C ASP A 88 -20.50 26.06 18.18
N VAL A 89 -19.41 25.35 18.47
CA VAL A 89 -19.45 24.06 19.17
C VAL A 89 -18.57 24.12 20.40
N THR A 90 -19.14 23.78 21.55
CA THR A 90 -18.38 23.59 22.79
C THR A 90 -18.03 22.12 22.93
N VAL A 91 -16.74 21.81 23.02
CA VAL A 91 -16.22 20.45 23.19
C VAL A 91 -15.39 20.36 24.46
N SER A 92 -15.44 19.20 25.13
CA SER A 92 -14.68 18.96 26.38
C SER A 92 -13.21 18.60 26.13
N SER A 93 -12.83 18.31 24.89
CA SER A 93 -11.47 17.96 24.48
C SER A 93 -10.79 19.14 23.81
N ASN A 94 -9.53 19.38 24.16
CA ASN A 94 -8.68 20.42 23.56
C ASN A 94 -7.75 19.85 22.47
N GLY A 95 -8.02 18.64 21.98
CA GLY A 95 -7.20 17.99 20.95
C GLY A 95 -7.36 18.63 19.57
N PRO A 96 -6.37 18.47 18.66
CA PRO A 96 -6.52 18.85 17.26
C PRO A 96 -7.78 18.23 16.65
N ALA A 97 -8.51 19.03 15.86
CA ALA A 97 -9.78 18.65 15.24
C ALA A 97 -10.91 18.23 16.21
N ALA A 98 -10.82 18.55 17.52
CA ALA A 98 -11.87 18.20 18.49
C ALA A 98 -13.25 18.83 18.18
N SER A 99 -13.28 19.98 17.50
CA SER A 99 -14.50 20.67 17.05
C SER A 99 -15.05 20.18 15.70
N VAL A 100 -14.37 19.24 15.02
CA VAL A 100 -14.82 18.71 13.72
C VAL A 100 -15.84 17.60 13.95
N LEU A 101 -17.13 17.93 13.80
CA LEU A 101 -18.22 16.98 14.06
C LEU A 101 -18.64 16.16 12.83
N ILE A 102 -18.45 16.69 11.62
CA ILE A 102 -18.68 15.97 10.36
C ILE A 102 -17.42 16.12 9.51
N GLN A 103 -16.86 14.99 9.07
CA GLN A 103 -15.66 14.95 8.24
C GLN A 103 -16.02 14.36 6.88
N ASP A 104 -16.00 15.18 5.83
CA ASP A 104 -16.23 14.75 4.45
C ASP A 104 -14.96 14.75 3.59
N GLY A 105 -13.88 15.39 4.05
CA GLY A 105 -12.57 15.35 3.41
C GLY A 105 -12.00 13.94 3.22
N GLY A 106 -12.44 12.94 4.00
CA GLY A 106 -11.96 11.55 3.93
C GLY A 106 -12.68 10.69 2.90
N MET A 107 -13.65 11.24 2.17
CA MET A 107 -14.43 10.46 1.20
C MET A 107 -13.59 9.99 0.00
N TRP A 108 -12.61 10.78 -0.44
CA TRP A 108 -11.67 10.34 -1.49
C TRP A 108 -10.91 9.10 -1.04
N TRP A 109 -10.45 9.10 0.22
CA TRP A 109 -9.68 8.02 0.82
C TRP A 109 -10.54 6.76 0.93
N LEU A 110 -11.78 6.91 1.41
CA LEU A 110 -12.71 5.80 1.52
C LEU A 110 -12.98 5.17 0.15
N ASN A 111 -13.33 5.98 -0.85
CA ASN A 111 -13.65 5.51 -2.20
C ASN A 111 -12.43 4.86 -2.87
N PHE A 112 -11.24 5.45 -2.71
CA PHE A 112 -10.01 4.90 -3.25
C PHE A 112 -9.66 3.57 -2.57
N ARG A 113 -9.76 3.51 -1.24
CA ARG A 113 -9.46 2.33 -0.44
C ARG A 113 -10.39 1.16 -0.74
N THR A 114 -11.69 1.39 -0.86
CA THR A 114 -12.70 0.33 -1.03
C THR A 114 -12.79 -0.18 -2.47
N GLY A 115 -12.41 0.64 -3.45
CA GLY A 115 -12.35 0.24 -4.86
C GLY A 115 -10.91 0.10 -5.35
N PRO A 116 -10.35 1.12 -6.04
CA PRO A 116 -9.10 1.02 -6.78
C PRO A 116 -7.93 0.37 -6.03
N LEU A 117 -7.68 0.78 -4.78
CA LEU A 117 -6.56 0.26 -4.00
C LEU A 117 -6.68 -1.24 -3.74
N ARG A 118 -7.88 -1.69 -3.36
CA ARG A 118 -8.18 -3.09 -3.09
C ARG A 118 -8.13 -3.91 -4.37
N ASP A 119 -8.72 -3.42 -5.45
CA ASP A 119 -8.83 -4.15 -6.70
C ASP A 119 -7.47 -4.31 -7.37
N TYR A 120 -6.69 -3.23 -7.50
CA TYR A 120 -5.32 -3.30 -8.03
C TYR A 120 -4.40 -4.13 -7.13
N GLY A 121 -4.53 -4.00 -5.81
CA GLY A 121 -3.82 -4.84 -4.87
C GLY A 121 -4.12 -6.33 -5.06
N THR A 122 -5.39 -6.68 -5.28
CA THR A 122 -5.80 -8.06 -5.61
C THR A 122 -5.15 -8.52 -6.91
N TYR A 123 -5.15 -7.70 -7.96
CA TYR A 123 -4.52 -8.05 -9.24
C TYR A 123 -3.02 -8.22 -9.13
N ILE A 124 -2.33 -7.40 -8.34
CA ILE A 124 -0.88 -7.54 -8.10
C ILE A 124 -0.57 -8.89 -7.46
N LEU A 125 -1.30 -9.26 -6.40
CA LEU A 125 -1.05 -10.51 -5.69
C LEU A 125 -1.44 -11.74 -6.52
N ALA A 126 -2.64 -11.72 -7.12
CA ALA A 126 -3.10 -12.80 -7.99
C ALA A 126 -2.22 -12.94 -9.24
N GLY A 127 -1.81 -11.83 -9.82
CA GLY A 127 -0.89 -11.77 -10.96
C GLY A 127 0.47 -12.37 -10.63
N MET A 128 1.04 -12.04 -9.47
CA MET A 128 2.30 -12.64 -9.02
C MET A 128 2.16 -14.16 -8.85
N LEU A 129 1.09 -14.64 -8.21
CA LEU A 129 0.84 -16.08 -8.08
C LEU A 129 0.68 -16.76 -9.44
N GLY A 130 -0.03 -16.11 -10.37
CA GLY A 130 -0.19 -16.59 -11.74
C GLY A 130 1.13 -16.66 -12.52
N ILE A 131 1.98 -15.63 -12.40
CA ILE A 131 3.32 -15.59 -13.01
C ILE A 131 4.18 -16.74 -12.48
N LEU A 132 4.18 -16.97 -11.17
CA LEU A 132 4.98 -18.04 -10.57
C LEU A 132 4.45 -19.42 -10.93
N LEU A 133 3.13 -19.59 -10.99
CA LEU A 133 2.52 -20.83 -11.46
C LEU A 133 2.90 -21.09 -12.92
N LEU A 134 2.78 -20.10 -13.79
CA LEU A 134 3.16 -20.22 -15.19
C LEU A 134 4.65 -20.54 -15.33
N PHE A 135 5.50 -19.85 -14.59
CA PHE A 135 6.93 -20.12 -14.56
C PHE A 135 7.22 -21.56 -14.11
N PHE A 136 6.55 -22.04 -13.05
CA PHE A 136 6.70 -23.42 -12.58
C PHE A 136 6.23 -24.43 -13.63
N LEU A 137 5.11 -24.19 -14.32
CA LEU A 137 4.62 -25.09 -15.37
C LEU A 137 5.54 -25.16 -16.59
N ILE A 138 6.17 -24.04 -16.97
CA ILE A 138 7.08 -23.99 -18.12
C ILE A 138 8.47 -24.54 -17.77
N ARG A 139 9.04 -24.09 -16.65
CA ARG A 139 10.44 -24.33 -16.30
C ARG A 139 10.65 -25.52 -15.36
N GLY A 140 9.63 -25.84 -14.56
CA GLY A 140 9.72 -26.80 -13.46
C GLY A 140 10.63 -26.35 -12.34
N LYS A 141 10.91 -27.27 -11.42
CA LYS A 141 11.91 -27.08 -10.35
C LYS A 141 13.33 -27.04 -10.96
N ILE A 142 14.11 -26.03 -10.60
CA ILE A 142 15.53 -25.95 -10.92
C ILE A 142 16.26 -26.96 -10.03
N ARG A 143 16.82 -28.01 -10.65
CA ARG A 143 17.57 -29.06 -9.96
C ARG A 143 19.06 -28.76 -10.03
N ILE A 144 19.82 -29.43 -9.16
CA ILE A 144 21.28 -29.47 -9.25
C ILE A 144 21.63 -30.30 -10.50
N ASP A 145 22.45 -29.76 -11.38
CA ASP A 145 22.78 -30.40 -12.66
C ASP A 145 23.86 -31.48 -12.49
N GLY A 146 24.79 -31.31 -11.55
CA GLY A 146 25.85 -32.28 -11.22
C GLY A 146 25.46 -33.34 -10.19
N GLU A 147 26.36 -34.30 -9.98
CA GLU A 147 26.21 -35.30 -8.91
C GLU A 147 26.43 -34.67 -7.53
N LYS A 148 25.53 -34.96 -6.59
CA LYS A 148 25.68 -34.50 -5.20
C LYS A 148 26.92 -35.14 -4.58
N THR A 149 27.78 -34.32 -3.99
CA THR A 149 29.04 -34.77 -3.38
C THR A 149 28.81 -35.43 -2.02
N GLY A 150 27.65 -35.19 -1.40
CA GLY A 150 27.34 -35.61 -0.02
C GLY A 150 28.04 -34.75 1.04
N ARG A 151 28.83 -33.74 0.63
CA ARG A 151 29.45 -32.76 1.53
C ARG A 151 28.63 -31.48 1.58
N THR A 152 28.61 -30.86 2.74
CA THR A 152 27.94 -29.58 2.95
C THR A 152 28.93 -28.50 3.35
N VAL A 153 28.59 -27.25 3.05
CA VAL A 153 29.35 -26.05 3.39
C VAL A 153 28.43 -25.08 4.14
N THR A 154 28.92 -24.54 5.25
CA THR A 154 28.18 -23.56 6.04
C THR A 154 28.04 -22.25 5.26
N ARG A 155 26.80 -21.89 4.93
CA ARG A 155 26.47 -20.67 4.20
C ARG A 155 26.02 -19.54 5.11
N PHE A 156 25.19 -19.86 6.10
CA PHE A 156 24.62 -18.89 7.05
C PHE A 156 24.74 -19.39 8.48
N SER A 157 25.35 -18.55 9.32
CA SER A 157 25.46 -18.81 10.76
C SER A 157 24.10 -18.84 11.46
N GLY A 158 24.06 -19.39 12.67
CA GLY A 158 22.84 -19.42 13.49
C GLY A 158 22.26 -18.02 13.76
N PHE A 159 23.13 -17.01 13.96
CA PHE A 159 22.70 -15.62 14.18
C PHE A 159 22.11 -14.98 12.92
N GLU A 160 22.72 -15.20 11.75
CA GLU A 160 22.17 -14.75 10.47
C GLU A 160 20.79 -15.36 10.21
N ARG A 161 20.63 -16.66 10.47
CA ARG A 161 19.34 -17.35 10.34
C ARG A 161 18.30 -16.84 11.32
N PHE A 162 18.67 -16.61 12.58
CA PHE A 162 17.76 -16.03 13.56
C PHE A 162 17.24 -14.66 13.11
N GLY A 163 18.13 -13.77 12.64
CA GLY A 163 17.72 -12.46 12.11
C GLY A 163 16.77 -12.58 10.92
N HIS A 164 17.07 -13.50 9.99
CA HIS A 164 16.19 -13.81 8.86
C HIS A 164 14.80 -14.28 9.30
N TRP A 165 14.72 -15.26 10.20
CA TRP A 165 13.44 -15.82 10.64
C TRP A 165 12.63 -14.87 11.53
N LEU A 166 13.31 -14.02 12.31
CA LEU A 166 12.67 -12.92 13.03
C LEU A 166 11.99 -11.95 12.05
N PHE A 167 12.71 -11.55 10.99
CA PHE A 167 12.20 -10.65 9.96
C PHE A 167 11.10 -11.30 9.11
N ALA A 168 11.33 -12.49 8.57
CA ALA A 168 10.40 -13.18 7.69
C ALA A 168 9.15 -13.66 8.45
N GLY A 169 9.30 -14.23 9.64
CA GLY A 169 8.18 -14.72 10.45
C GLY A 169 7.25 -13.60 10.88
N SER A 170 7.81 -12.48 11.35
CA SER A 170 7.01 -11.29 11.67
C SER A 170 6.34 -10.70 10.42
N PHE A 171 7.04 -10.62 9.28
CA PHE A 171 6.47 -10.14 8.02
C PHE A 171 5.26 -10.98 7.57
N LEU A 172 5.33 -12.30 7.65
CA LEU A 172 4.21 -13.17 7.24
C LEU A 172 2.96 -12.91 8.08
N ILE A 173 3.12 -12.74 9.40
CA ILE A 173 2.00 -12.45 10.29
C ILE A 173 1.47 -11.03 10.04
N LEU A 174 2.36 -10.04 9.85
CA LEU A 174 1.98 -8.66 9.51
C LEU A 174 1.23 -8.57 8.19
N GLY A 175 1.73 -9.25 7.14
CA GLY A 175 1.08 -9.33 5.84
C GLY A 175 -0.31 -9.96 5.93
N LEU A 176 -0.43 -11.09 6.65
CA LEU A 176 -1.72 -11.75 6.84
C LEU A 176 -2.71 -10.87 7.61
N THR A 177 -2.31 -10.35 8.77
CA THR A 177 -3.18 -9.50 9.61
C THR A 177 -3.59 -8.20 8.90
N GLY A 178 -2.68 -7.60 8.12
CA GLY A 178 -2.96 -6.44 7.29
C GLY A 178 -4.00 -6.74 6.20
N LEU A 179 -3.82 -7.85 5.46
CA LEU A 179 -4.78 -8.29 4.45
C LEU A 179 -6.15 -8.61 5.06
N LEU A 180 -6.20 -9.36 6.16
CA LEU A 180 -7.47 -9.66 6.84
C LEU A 180 -8.19 -8.40 7.33
N THR A 181 -7.45 -7.39 7.78
CA THR A 181 -8.02 -6.09 8.18
C THR A 181 -8.57 -5.31 6.98
N LEU A 182 -7.89 -5.38 5.83
CA LEU A 182 -8.30 -4.67 4.62
C LEU A 182 -9.51 -5.31 3.94
N TYR A 183 -9.51 -6.63 3.78
CA TYR A 183 -10.55 -7.40 3.08
C TYR A 183 -11.68 -7.88 3.99
N GLY A 184 -11.54 -7.69 5.31
CA GLY A 184 -12.46 -8.28 6.28
C GLY A 184 -13.91 -7.88 6.13
N ARG A 185 -14.20 -6.65 5.70
CA ARG A 185 -15.57 -6.19 5.47
C ARG A 185 -16.27 -6.97 4.35
N ASP A 186 -15.56 -7.24 3.26
CA ASP A 186 -16.15 -7.81 2.05
C ASP A 186 -16.14 -9.34 2.08
N PHE A 187 -15.15 -9.93 2.75
CA PHE A 187 -14.96 -11.39 2.75
C PHE A 187 -15.27 -12.04 4.10
N LEU A 188 -14.86 -11.43 5.22
CA LEU A 188 -15.03 -12.06 6.54
C LEU A 188 -16.41 -11.81 7.15
N ILE A 189 -16.99 -10.62 7.00
CA ILE A 189 -18.33 -10.33 7.53
C ILE A 189 -19.41 -11.25 6.91
N PRO A 190 -19.45 -11.50 5.59
CA PRO A 190 -20.43 -12.43 5.03
C PRO A 190 -20.28 -13.87 5.52
N ILE A 191 -19.07 -14.30 5.90
CA ILE A 191 -18.78 -15.68 6.33
C ILE A 191 -19.00 -15.86 7.84
N PHE A 192 -18.53 -14.91 8.66
CA PHE A 192 -18.45 -15.04 10.11
C PHE A 192 -19.39 -14.08 10.87
N GLY A 193 -20.12 -13.22 10.16
CA GLY A 193 -20.93 -12.17 10.76
C GLY A 193 -20.09 -11.03 11.36
N LYS A 194 -20.78 -9.99 11.85
CA LYS A 194 -20.12 -8.78 12.40
C LYS A 194 -19.37 -9.08 13.70
N GLU A 195 -19.92 -9.94 14.57
CA GLU A 195 -19.30 -10.30 15.85
C GLU A 195 -18.06 -11.16 15.65
N GLY A 196 -18.13 -12.18 14.78
CA GLY A 196 -16.96 -13.00 14.43
C GLY A 196 -15.85 -12.17 13.80
N PHE A 197 -16.20 -11.26 12.88
CA PHE A 197 -15.23 -10.32 12.32
C PHE A 197 -14.63 -9.38 13.37
N ALA A 198 -15.41 -8.88 14.33
CA ALA A 198 -14.90 -7.99 15.39
C ALA A 198 -13.79 -8.68 16.21
N ALA A 199 -13.98 -9.95 16.59
CA ALA A 199 -12.96 -10.72 17.31
C ALA A 199 -11.68 -10.91 16.46
N ILE A 200 -11.84 -11.28 15.18
CA ILE A 200 -10.71 -11.45 14.25
C ILE A 200 -9.97 -10.13 14.06
N ALA A 201 -10.68 -9.03 13.82
CA ALA A 201 -10.11 -7.71 13.61
C ALA A 201 -9.35 -7.20 14.84
N GLN A 202 -9.88 -7.45 16.04
CA GLN A 202 -9.20 -7.12 17.30
C GLN A 202 -7.89 -7.91 17.44
N GLY A 203 -7.92 -9.22 17.17
CA GLY A 203 -6.73 -10.06 17.17
C GLY A 203 -5.70 -9.61 16.13
N CYS A 204 -6.14 -9.31 14.90
CA CYS A 204 -5.29 -8.80 13.84
C CYS A 204 -4.61 -7.49 14.24
N LYS A 205 -5.37 -6.51 14.76
CA LYS A 205 -4.80 -5.23 15.21
C LYS A 205 -3.78 -5.42 16.33
N TRP A 206 -4.10 -6.25 17.32
CA TRP A 206 -3.18 -6.51 18.44
C TRP A 206 -1.88 -7.18 17.97
N LEU A 207 -1.98 -8.24 17.16
CA LEU A 207 -0.82 -8.91 16.57
C LEU A 207 -0.01 -7.96 15.69
N HIS A 208 -0.68 -7.21 14.82
CA HIS A 208 -0.01 -6.34 13.84
C HIS A 208 0.81 -5.25 14.54
N ASN A 209 0.21 -4.58 15.52
CA ASN A 209 0.87 -3.49 16.24
C ASN A 209 2.07 -3.97 17.09
N ASN A 210 1.99 -5.17 17.66
CA ASN A 210 3.06 -5.69 18.52
C ASN A 210 4.18 -6.36 17.73
N LEU A 211 3.85 -7.12 16.67
CA LEU A 211 4.86 -7.80 15.85
C LEU A 211 5.61 -6.86 14.90
N ALA A 212 5.10 -5.64 14.67
CA ALA A 212 5.81 -4.60 13.93
C ALA A 212 7.19 -4.28 14.54
N TRP A 213 7.31 -4.33 15.88
CA TRP A 213 8.59 -4.10 16.56
C TRP A 213 9.60 -5.21 16.28
N ALA A 214 9.16 -6.47 16.31
CA ALA A 214 9.99 -7.62 15.95
C ALA A 214 10.42 -7.54 14.48
N PHE A 215 9.54 -7.10 13.59
CA PHE A 215 9.85 -6.87 12.18
C PHE A 215 10.93 -5.81 11.98
N MET A 216 10.79 -4.64 12.61
CA MET A 216 11.78 -3.56 12.53
C MET A 216 13.14 -3.98 13.10
N LEU A 217 13.15 -4.70 14.22
CA LEU A 217 14.38 -5.27 14.79
C LEU A 217 15.02 -6.28 13.84
N GLY A 218 14.22 -7.21 13.30
CA GLY A 218 14.65 -8.16 12.28
C GLY A 218 15.29 -7.45 11.10
N LEU A 219 14.63 -6.44 10.53
CA LEU A 219 15.13 -5.64 9.41
C LEU A 219 16.52 -5.05 9.69
N ILE A 220 16.73 -4.48 10.87
CA ILE A 220 18.03 -3.94 11.28
C ILE A 220 19.07 -5.05 11.33
N MET A 221 18.76 -6.18 11.97
CA MET A 221 19.67 -7.32 12.06
C MET A 221 20.08 -7.85 10.68
N VAL A 222 19.11 -8.06 9.79
CA VAL A 222 19.37 -8.57 8.44
C VAL A 222 20.22 -7.57 7.64
N THR A 223 19.95 -6.28 7.79
CA THR A 223 20.72 -5.21 7.14
C THR A 223 22.17 -5.23 7.60
N VAL A 224 22.41 -5.19 8.91
CA VAL A 224 23.77 -5.17 9.47
C VAL A 224 24.56 -6.42 9.08
N ASN A 225 23.92 -7.60 9.13
CA ASN A 225 24.58 -8.86 8.83
C ASN A 225 24.98 -8.99 7.36
N TRP A 226 24.19 -8.46 6.42
CA TRP A 226 24.33 -8.80 5.00
C TRP A 226 24.67 -7.63 4.08
N ILE A 227 24.61 -6.38 4.54
CA ILE A 227 24.82 -5.21 3.68
C ILE A 227 26.16 -5.23 2.94
N ALA A 228 27.24 -5.62 3.62
CA ALA A 228 28.58 -5.65 3.03
C ALA A 228 28.68 -6.61 1.83
N HIS A 229 27.93 -7.72 1.86
CA HIS A 229 27.91 -8.71 0.78
C HIS A 229 26.92 -8.37 -0.35
N ASN A 230 26.02 -7.41 -0.13
CA ASN A 230 24.95 -7.05 -1.06
C ASN A 230 25.22 -5.75 -1.83
N ILE A 231 26.43 -5.20 -1.74
CA ILE A 231 26.84 -4.07 -2.58
C ILE A 231 26.93 -4.55 -4.05
N PRO A 232 26.22 -3.89 -5.00
CA PRO A 232 26.31 -4.23 -6.42
C PRO A 232 27.73 -4.07 -6.96
N ASN A 233 28.14 -4.99 -7.81
CA ASN A 233 29.45 -5.01 -8.45
C ASN A 233 29.37 -5.44 -9.92
N ARG A 234 30.50 -5.37 -10.64
CA ARG A 234 30.55 -5.67 -12.09
C ARG A 234 30.17 -7.11 -12.43
N THR A 235 30.34 -8.07 -11.52
CA THR A 235 29.93 -9.47 -11.73
C THR A 235 28.42 -9.59 -11.80
N ASP A 236 27.69 -8.76 -11.05
CA ASP A 236 26.23 -8.76 -11.06
C ASP A 236 25.66 -8.37 -12.44
N LEU A 237 26.31 -7.45 -13.15
CA LEU A 237 25.90 -7.07 -14.51
C LEU A 237 26.05 -8.24 -15.50
N LYS A 238 27.12 -9.04 -15.37
CA LYS A 238 27.31 -10.25 -16.18
C LYS A 238 26.26 -11.31 -15.85
N TRP A 239 25.94 -11.47 -14.56
CA TRP A 239 24.89 -12.38 -14.11
C TRP A 239 23.52 -11.99 -14.67
N LEU A 240 23.19 -10.69 -14.65
CA LEU A 240 21.94 -10.16 -15.22
C LEU A 240 21.90 -10.31 -16.74
N ALA A 241 23.01 -10.06 -17.45
CA ALA A 241 23.10 -10.25 -18.89
C ALA A 241 22.86 -11.71 -19.31
N ALA A 242 23.21 -12.67 -18.45
CA ALA A 242 22.92 -14.09 -18.64
C ALA A 242 21.50 -14.51 -18.18
N GLY A 243 20.62 -13.55 -17.85
CA GLY A 243 19.27 -13.81 -17.35
C GLY A 243 19.24 -14.61 -16.05
N GLY A 244 20.34 -14.57 -15.28
CA GLY A 244 20.50 -15.30 -14.04
C GLY A 244 20.57 -16.81 -14.14
N GLY A 245 20.72 -17.36 -15.35
CA GLY A 245 20.67 -18.82 -15.58
C GLY A 245 19.29 -19.45 -15.39
N LEU A 246 18.25 -18.64 -15.10
CA LEU A 246 16.92 -19.14 -14.79
C LEU A 246 16.21 -19.75 -16.03
N PHE A 247 16.48 -19.19 -17.21
CA PHE A 247 15.79 -19.55 -18.46
C PHE A 247 16.53 -20.57 -19.32
N THR A 248 17.81 -20.84 -19.04
CA THR A 248 18.65 -21.75 -19.83
C THR A 248 19.16 -22.89 -18.94
N LYS A 249 18.88 -24.14 -19.31
CA LYS A 249 19.37 -25.32 -18.56
C LYS A 249 20.91 -25.40 -18.65
N GLY A 250 21.59 -25.76 -17.55
CA GLY A 250 23.05 -25.83 -17.50
C GLY A 250 23.77 -24.48 -17.46
N SER A 251 23.05 -23.36 -17.46
CA SER A 251 23.65 -22.03 -17.39
C SER A 251 23.79 -21.59 -15.94
N HIS A 252 25.02 -21.55 -15.46
CA HIS A 252 25.37 -21.21 -14.07
C HIS A 252 26.31 -20.00 -14.05
N PRO A 253 25.79 -18.76 -14.16
CA PRO A 253 26.64 -17.57 -14.17
C PRO A 253 27.35 -17.42 -12.81
N PRO A 254 28.68 -17.21 -12.78
CA PRO A 254 29.44 -17.12 -11.54
C PRO A 254 28.89 -16.05 -10.59
N ALA A 255 28.74 -16.39 -9.32
CA ALA A 255 28.22 -15.50 -8.28
C ALA A 255 29.00 -15.61 -6.98
N LYS A 256 29.05 -14.51 -6.23
CA LYS A 256 29.59 -14.44 -4.86
C LYS A 256 28.55 -14.95 -3.84
N LYS A 257 28.71 -14.63 -2.56
CA LYS A 257 27.81 -15.06 -1.47
C LYS A 257 26.34 -14.77 -1.79
N PHE A 258 26.07 -13.66 -2.48
CA PHE A 258 24.77 -13.35 -3.05
C PHE A 258 24.90 -13.09 -4.56
N ASN A 259 23.96 -13.61 -5.34
CA ASN A 259 23.82 -13.30 -6.77
C ASN A 259 23.06 -11.98 -7.00
N ALA A 260 23.05 -11.48 -8.23
CA ALA A 260 22.43 -10.18 -8.53
C ALA A 260 20.93 -10.12 -8.18
N GLY A 261 20.18 -11.21 -8.43
CA GLY A 261 18.76 -11.30 -8.06
C GLY A 261 18.54 -11.21 -6.54
N GLN A 262 19.35 -11.93 -5.76
CA GLN A 262 19.32 -11.87 -4.30
C GLN A 262 19.66 -10.47 -3.78
N LYS A 263 20.60 -9.76 -4.41
CA LYS A 263 20.93 -8.37 -4.05
C LYS A 263 19.78 -7.41 -4.34
N ILE A 264 19.09 -7.58 -5.47
CA ILE A 264 17.89 -6.79 -5.80
C ILE A 264 16.82 -7.01 -4.73
N ILE A 265 16.56 -8.26 -4.34
CA ILE A 265 15.61 -8.58 -3.28
C ILE A 265 16.06 -7.98 -1.95
N PHE A 266 17.34 -8.07 -1.59
CA PHE A 266 17.88 -7.46 -0.37
C PHE A 266 17.60 -5.96 -0.29
N TRP A 267 17.94 -5.21 -1.35
CA TRP A 267 17.68 -3.76 -1.39
C TRP A 267 16.19 -3.43 -1.44
N ALA A 268 15.37 -4.22 -2.13
CA ALA A 268 13.92 -4.07 -2.11
C ALA A 268 13.36 -4.27 -0.69
N CYS A 269 13.79 -5.31 0.03
CA CYS A 269 13.40 -5.56 1.42
C CYS A 269 13.81 -4.43 2.35
N ILE A 270 14.99 -3.82 2.15
CA ILE A 270 15.42 -2.66 2.94
C ILE A 270 14.55 -1.45 2.65
N LEU A 271 14.41 -1.06 1.37
CA LEU A 271 13.69 0.16 1.00
C LEU A 271 12.20 0.06 1.35
N LEU A 272 11.56 -1.06 0.99
CA LEU A 272 10.15 -1.31 1.31
C LEU A 272 9.95 -1.53 2.81
N GLY A 273 10.87 -2.24 3.47
CA GLY A 273 10.86 -2.47 4.92
C GLY A 273 10.96 -1.18 5.73
N VAL A 274 11.86 -0.27 5.37
CA VAL A 274 11.96 1.05 6.00
C VAL A 274 10.71 1.86 5.70
N SER A 275 10.24 1.91 4.45
CA SER A 275 9.06 2.67 4.05
C SER A 275 7.78 2.22 4.76
N ILE A 276 7.54 0.90 4.85
CA ILE A 276 6.37 0.35 5.54
C ILE A 276 6.48 0.55 7.06
N SER A 277 7.69 0.51 7.62
CA SER A 277 7.92 0.78 9.05
C SER A 277 7.65 2.24 9.40
N LEU A 278 8.15 3.19 8.60
CA LEU A 278 7.93 4.62 8.82
C LEU A 278 6.45 5.00 8.72
N SER A 279 5.76 4.48 7.69
CA SER A 279 4.31 4.69 7.56
C SER A 279 3.51 3.98 8.66
N GLY A 280 3.94 2.79 9.11
CA GLY A 280 3.33 2.09 10.24
C GLY A 280 3.48 2.84 11.56
N LEU A 281 4.67 3.39 11.83
CA LEU A 281 4.91 4.26 12.99
C LEU A 281 4.07 5.54 12.94
N SER A 282 3.95 6.17 11.77
CA SER A 282 3.05 7.31 11.57
C SER A 282 1.59 6.97 11.89
N LEU A 283 1.13 5.76 11.53
CA LEU A 283 -0.22 5.28 11.86
C LEU A 283 -0.41 4.93 13.36
N LEU A 284 0.65 4.51 14.05
CA LEU A 284 0.64 4.25 15.49
C LEU A 284 0.66 5.53 16.32
N PHE A 285 1.38 6.56 15.86
CA PHE A 285 1.60 7.84 16.54
C PHE A 285 1.18 9.02 15.64
N PRO A 286 -0.11 9.14 15.31
CA PRO A 286 -0.58 10.10 14.29
C PRO A 286 -0.48 11.57 14.71
N PHE A 287 -0.28 11.85 16.00
CA PHE A 287 -0.14 13.22 16.50
C PHE A 287 1.33 13.63 16.65
N GLU A 288 2.25 12.67 16.69
CA GLU A 288 3.68 12.86 16.94
C GLU A 288 4.53 12.66 15.67
N MET A 289 4.05 11.85 14.73
CA MET A 289 4.80 11.46 13.52
C MET A 289 4.04 11.76 12.21
N PRO A 290 3.75 13.04 11.89
CA PRO A 290 3.24 13.41 10.57
C PRO A 290 4.31 13.19 9.50
N LEU A 291 3.95 12.53 8.39
CA LEU A 291 4.89 12.11 7.36
C LEU A 291 4.70 12.88 6.05
N PHE A 292 3.46 13.19 5.69
CA PHE A 292 3.14 13.69 4.35
C PHE A 292 3.24 15.20 4.25
N ALA A 293 2.84 15.99 5.26
CA ALA A 293 2.89 17.45 5.16
C ALA A 293 4.30 17.95 4.87
N LYS A 294 5.30 17.40 5.57
CA LYS A 294 6.71 17.71 5.34
C LYS A 294 7.18 17.22 3.97
N THR A 295 6.82 15.99 3.60
CA THR A 295 7.18 15.40 2.29
C THR A 295 6.60 16.21 1.13
N PHE A 296 5.33 16.62 1.24
CA PHE A 296 4.62 17.42 0.25
C PHE A 296 5.16 18.85 0.18
N SER A 297 5.56 19.44 1.31
CA SER A 297 6.27 20.72 1.31
C SER A 297 7.58 20.65 0.51
N ILE A 298 8.39 19.62 0.75
CA ILE A 298 9.63 19.39 -0.01
C ILE A 298 9.32 19.14 -1.49
N ALA A 299 8.32 18.31 -1.80
CA ALA A 299 7.93 18.03 -3.18
C ALA A 299 7.43 19.28 -3.91
N ASN A 300 6.57 20.08 -3.29
CA ASN A 300 6.07 21.33 -3.85
C ASN A 300 7.20 22.33 -4.09
N ALA A 301 8.26 22.34 -3.28
CA ALA A 301 9.43 23.18 -3.48
C ALA A 301 10.22 22.83 -4.74
N THR A 302 10.08 21.61 -5.29
CA THR A 302 10.72 21.21 -6.57
C THR A 302 10.01 21.77 -7.80
N GLY A 303 8.76 22.22 -7.67
CA GLY A 303 7.92 22.66 -8.80
C GLY A 303 7.36 21.52 -9.68
N ILE A 304 7.84 20.28 -9.51
CA ILE A 304 7.42 19.12 -10.32
C ILE A 304 5.92 18.82 -10.14
N PRO A 305 5.34 18.79 -8.93
CA PRO A 305 3.92 18.54 -8.77
C PRO A 305 3.06 19.54 -9.56
N GLN A 306 3.41 20.82 -9.50
CA GLN A 306 2.65 21.89 -10.16
C GLN A 306 2.76 21.80 -11.69
N MET A 307 3.91 21.38 -12.22
CA MET A 307 4.06 21.08 -13.65
C MET A 307 3.13 19.95 -14.12
N LEU A 308 2.83 18.99 -13.24
CA LEU A 308 1.90 17.90 -13.49
C LEU A 308 0.43 18.28 -13.17
N GLY A 309 0.17 19.55 -12.84
CA GLY A 309 -1.16 20.02 -12.46
C GLY A 309 -1.60 19.58 -11.05
N MET A 310 -0.67 19.13 -10.21
CA MET A 310 -0.94 18.70 -8.84
C MET A 310 -0.58 19.79 -7.83
N ASN A 311 -1.45 20.00 -6.84
CA ASN A 311 -1.18 20.85 -5.69
C ASN A 311 -1.28 20.03 -4.40
N LEU A 312 -0.13 19.64 -3.84
CA LEU A 312 -0.09 18.76 -2.67
C LEU A 312 -0.37 19.54 -1.38
N PRO A 313 -1.22 19.03 -0.47
CA PRO A 313 -1.59 19.75 0.75
C PRO A 313 -0.41 19.81 1.73
N VAL A 314 -0.05 21.01 2.20
CA VAL A 314 1.05 21.19 3.19
C VAL A 314 0.55 21.49 4.60
N GLN A 315 -0.73 21.82 4.74
CA GLN A 315 -1.43 21.96 6.01
C GLN A 315 -2.49 20.88 6.05
N MET A 316 -2.32 19.92 6.95
CA MET A 316 -3.21 18.76 7.08
C MET A 316 -3.57 18.56 8.54
N SER A 317 -4.81 18.17 8.78
CA SER A 317 -5.25 17.60 10.04
C SER A 317 -4.59 16.22 10.27
N PRO A 318 -4.46 15.76 11.53
CA PRO A 318 -3.93 14.43 11.81
C PRO A 318 -4.69 13.30 11.08
N GLN A 319 -5.99 13.46 10.86
CA GLN A 319 -6.82 12.49 10.14
C GLN A 319 -6.46 12.43 8.65
N GLU A 320 -6.17 13.56 8.01
CA GLU A 320 -5.74 13.60 6.61
C GLU A 320 -4.34 12.97 6.45
N GLU A 321 -3.42 13.25 7.37
CA GLU A 321 -2.11 12.57 7.45
C GLU A 321 -2.27 11.05 7.54
N MET A 322 -3.14 10.57 8.43
CA MET A 322 -3.44 9.14 8.56
C MET A 322 -4.02 8.52 7.28
N GLN A 323 -4.85 9.26 6.53
CA GLN A 323 -5.42 8.78 5.27
C GLN A 323 -4.33 8.55 4.21
N TYR A 324 -3.41 9.50 4.04
CA TYR A 324 -2.27 9.35 3.15
C TYR A 324 -1.32 8.25 3.62
N ALA A 325 -1.01 8.19 4.93
CA ALA A 325 -0.17 7.16 5.51
C ALA A 325 -0.75 5.77 5.31
N GLN A 326 -2.06 5.60 5.49
CA GLN A 326 -2.73 4.33 5.30
C GLN A 326 -2.70 3.88 3.83
N VAL A 327 -2.94 4.80 2.89
CA VAL A 327 -2.88 4.50 1.46
C VAL A 327 -1.47 4.08 1.06
N TRP A 328 -0.45 4.85 1.46
CA TRP A 328 0.94 4.53 1.19
C TRP A 328 1.36 3.19 1.80
N HIS A 329 1.01 2.96 3.06
CA HIS A 329 1.34 1.73 3.78
C HIS A 329 0.79 0.50 3.05
N VAL A 330 -0.47 0.56 2.60
CA VAL A 330 -1.10 -0.54 1.85
C VAL A 330 -0.49 -0.73 0.46
N MET A 331 -0.20 0.35 -0.27
CA MET A 331 0.47 0.25 -1.58
C MET A 331 1.85 -0.42 -1.45
N VAL A 332 2.66 0.02 -0.47
CA VAL A 332 3.96 -0.59 -0.18
C VAL A 332 3.79 -2.04 0.24
N ALA A 333 2.79 -2.36 1.08
CA ALA A 333 2.51 -3.73 1.52
C ALA A 333 2.21 -4.66 0.34
N TYR A 334 1.39 -4.24 -0.64
CA TYR A 334 1.09 -5.09 -1.80
C TYR A 334 2.33 -5.40 -2.64
N VAL A 335 3.14 -4.39 -2.95
CA VAL A 335 4.39 -4.56 -3.70
C VAL A 335 5.34 -5.47 -2.92
N PHE A 336 5.46 -5.24 -1.61
CA PHE A 336 6.37 -6.00 -0.77
C PHE A 336 5.94 -7.46 -0.64
N ILE A 337 4.66 -7.73 -0.40
CA ILE A 337 4.11 -9.09 -0.35
C ILE A 337 4.34 -9.80 -1.69
N ALA A 338 4.10 -9.14 -2.83
CA ALA A 338 4.35 -9.74 -4.14
C ALA A 338 5.82 -10.16 -4.32
N ILE A 339 6.77 -9.29 -3.97
CA ILE A 339 8.21 -9.60 -4.02
C ILE A 339 8.55 -10.76 -3.08
N ILE A 340 8.00 -10.77 -1.86
CA ILE A 340 8.26 -11.83 -0.89
C ILE A 340 7.67 -13.17 -1.34
N ILE A 341 6.52 -13.20 -2.01
CA ILE A 341 5.98 -14.42 -2.61
C ILE A 341 6.99 -15.00 -3.64
N ALA A 342 7.54 -14.15 -4.52
CA ALA A 342 8.55 -14.58 -5.49
C ALA A 342 9.84 -15.06 -4.80
N HIS A 343 10.28 -14.37 -3.74
CA HIS A 343 11.44 -14.76 -2.94
C HIS A 343 11.24 -16.13 -2.26
N ILE A 344 10.08 -16.34 -1.61
CA ILE A 344 9.72 -17.63 -0.99
C ILE A 344 9.70 -18.73 -2.04
N TYR A 345 9.11 -18.49 -3.21
CA TYR A 345 9.07 -19.47 -4.29
C TYR A 345 10.49 -19.90 -4.69
N LEU A 346 11.39 -18.97 -5.01
CA LEU A 346 12.75 -19.29 -5.42
C LEU A 346 13.57 -19.93 -4.28
N GLY A 347 13.33 -19.52 -3.04
CA GLY A 347 14.01 -20.06 -1.85
C GLY A 347 13.48 -21.40 -1.35
N SER A 348 12.41 -21.96 -1.94
CA SER A 348 11.79 -23.21 -1.48
C SER A 348 11.42 -24.16 -2.62
N VAL A 349 10.34 -23.88 -3.34
CA VAL A 349 9.76 -24.78 -4.35
C VAL A 349 10.52 -24.70 -5.67
N GLY A 350 10.95 -23.50 -6.06
CA GLY A 350 11.53 -23.21 -7.37
C GLY A 350 12.94 -23.73 -7.57
N MET A 351 13.72 -23.91 -6.50
CA MET A 351 15.13 -24.32 -6.56
C MET A 351 15.43 -25.42 -5.53
N GLU A 352 16.04 -26.51 -5.98
CA GLU A 352 16.48 -27.60 -5.13
C GLU A 352 17.61 -27.16 -4.18
N GLY A 353 17.56 -27.58 -2.91
CA GLY A 353 18.59 -27.29 -1.91
C GLY A 353 18.59 -25.84 -1.37
N ALA A 354 17.88 -24.91 -2.02
CA ALA A 354 17.89 -23.50 -1.62
C ALA A 354 17.34 -23.27 -0.20
N PHE A 355 16.33 -24.05 0.22
CA PHE A 355 15.75 -23.92 1.56
C PHE A 355 16.74 -24.29 2.67
N ASP A 356 17.63 -25.26 2.42
CA ASP A 356 18.57 -25.77 3.42
C ASP A 356 19.52 -24.66 3.92
N ALA A 357 19.84 -23.70 3.04
CA ALA A 357 20.60 -22.51 3.38
C ALA A 357 20.01 -21.75 4.59
N MET A 358 18.69 -21.60 4.68
CA MET A 358 18.03 -20.90 5.79
C MET A 358 17.46 -21.84 6.84
N GLY A 359 17.13 -23.08 6.49
CA GLY A 359 16.67 -24.09 7.43
C GLY A 359 17.79 -24.56 8.36
N THR A 360 18.87 -25.09 7.78
CA THR A 360 19.98 -25.69 8.54
C THR A 360 21.21 -24.78 8.61
N GLY A 361 21.37 -23.84 7.67
CA GLY A 361 22.57 -23.01 7.53
C GLY A 361 23.60 -23.62 6.58
N GLU A 362 23.41 -24.88 6.19
CA GLU A 362 24.30 -25.68 5.37
C GLU A 362 23.74 -25.81 3.95
N VAL A 363 24.62 -25.79 2.95
CA VAL A 363 24.27 -26.07 1.56
C VAL A 363 25.15 -27.16 1.00
N GLU A 364 24.61 -27.95 0.07
CA GLU A 364 25.38 -28.99 -0.62
C GLU A 364 26.47 -28.36 -1.51
N GLU A 365 27.66 -28.97 -1.55
CA GLU A 365 28.83 -28.38 -2.20
C GLU A 365 28.65 -28.18 -3.71
N GLN A 366 28.03 -29.13 -4.42
CA GLN A 366 27.71 -29.00 -5.83
C GLN A 366 26.69 -27.87 -6.09
N TRP A 367 25.68 -27.70 -5.23
CA TRP A 367 24.78 -26.56 -5.29
C TRP A 367 25.53 -25.24 -5.15
N ALA A 368 26.48 -25.16 -4.20
CA ALA A 368 27.32 -23.98 -4.01
C ALA A 368 28.19 -23.71 -5.23
N ARG A 369 28.74 -24.75 -5.86
CA ARG A 369 29.54 -24.66 -7.08
C ARG A 369 28.73 -24.12 -8.26
N GLU A 370 27.50 -24.59 -8.43
CA GLU A 370 26.61 -24.17 -9.51
C GLU A 370 26.09 -22.73 -9.30
N HIS A 371 25.59 -22.42 -8.10
CA HIS A 371 24.85 -21.18 -7.89
C HIS A 371 25.73 -20.04 -7.35
N HIS A 372 26.90 -20.38 -6.78
CA HIS A 372 27.74 -19.47 -6.00
C HIS A 372 29.24 -19.82 -6.10
N SER A 373 29.72 -20.18 -7.30
CA SER A 373 31.09 -20.66 -7.54
C SER A 373 32.19 -19.79 -6.91
N LEU A 374 32.13 -18.48 -7.12
CA LEU A 374 33.15 -17.54 -6.60
C LEU A 374 33.15 -17.51 -5.07
N TRP A 375 32.00 -17.71 -4.43
CA TRP A 375 31.94 -17.80 -2.98
C TRP A 375 32.50 -19.12 -2.45
N LEU A 376 32.23 -20.22 -3.14
CA LEU A 376 32.78 -21.52 -2.76
C LEU A 376 34.32 -21.50 -2.83
N GLU A 377 34.88 -20.92 -3.90
CA GLU A 377 36.33 -20.70 -4.05
C GLU A 377 36.90 -19.87 -2.88
N GLU A 378 36.28 -18.73 -2.55
CA GLU A 378 36.68 -17.88 -1.42
C GLU A 378 36.65 -18.62 -0.07
N VAL A 379 35.70 -19.55 0.13
CA VAL A 379 35.61 -20.36 1.37
C VAL A 379 36.72 -21.41 1.41
N GLN A 380 36.91 -22.15 0.31
CA GLN A 380 37.94 -23.18 0.21
C GLN A 380 39.36 -22.60 0.37
N GLU A 381 39.63 -21.43 -0.21
CA GLU A 381 40.89 -20.72 -0.02
C GLU A 381 41.12 -20.32 1.45
N LYS A 382 40.08 -19.84 2.14
CA LYS A 382 40.18 -19.50 3.58
C LYS A 382 40.44 -20.72 4.44
N GLU A 383 39.78 -21.84 4.16
CA GLU A 383 40.00 -23.10 4.87
C GLU A 383 41.41 -23.64 4.65
N ALA A 384 41.89 -23.62 3.40
CA ALA A 384 43.26 -24.01 3.06
C ALA A 384 44.30 -23.13 3.77
N ASN A 385 44.10 -21.80 3.77
CA ASN A 385 44.98 -20.86 4.48
C ASN A 385 44.98 -21.08 5.99
N LYS A 386 43.81 -21.39 6.59
CA LYS A 386 43.69 -21.69 8.02
C LYS A 386 44.40 -23.00 8.38
N ALA A 387 44.28 -24.03 7.52
CA ALA A 387 44.97 -25.29 7.70
C ALA A 387 46.50 -25.12 7.58
N ALA A 388 46.97 -24.31 6.64
CA ALA A 388 48.40 -23.99 6.50
C ALA A 388 48.96 -23.16 7.67
N ALA A 389 48.13 -22.32 8.30
CA ALA A 389 48.51 -21.45 9.42
C ALA A 389 48.50 -22.15 10.79
N SER A 390 47.97 -23.37 10.90
CA SER A 390 47.98 -24.17 12.13
C SER A 390 48.98 -25.32 11.94
N PRO A 391 50.26 -25.17 12.34
CA PRO A 391 51.18 -26.30 12.30
C PRO A 391 50.64 -27.39 13.24
N ALA A 392 50.73 -28.64 12.81
CA ALA A 392 50.46 -29.79 13.67
C ALA A 392 51.38 -29.71 14.91
N GLU A 393 50.79 -29.58 16.10
CA GLU A 393 51.48 -29.84 17.37
C GLU A 393 51.71 -31.34 17.57
#